data_AF-A0A0L7T4T6-F1
#
_entry.id   AF-A0A0L7T4T6-F1
#
_cell.length_a   1.000
_cell.length_b   1.000
_cell.length_c   1.000
_cell.angle_alpha   90.00
_cell.angle_beta   90.00
_cell.angle_gamma   90.00
#
_symmetry.space_group_name_H-M   'P 1'
#
loop_
_entity.id
_entity.type
_entity.pdbx_description
1 polymer ?
#
loop_
_entity_poly.entity_id
_entity_poly.type
_entity_poly.pdbx_seq_one_letter_code
_entity_poly.pdbx_strand_id
1 'polypeptide(L)'
;MFNNYLVDVNEYLALESSLQDFFFGIVKHESPVDCPYYNTTFSNGKPFMDGDPIFSAQKKNNGEVIKVVLDEDIDSIGEFDNEVDGFPIHVIVANISALESIKEKIIFWYEGGRSV
;
A
#
# COMPACT_ATOMS: atom_id res chain seq x y z
N MET A 1 -15.29 0.58 8.75
CA MET A 1 -14.90 -0.86 8.73
C MET A 1 -13.41 -0.86 9.02
N PHE A 2 -12.89 -1.85 9.75
CA PHE A 2 -11.51 -1.85 10.25
C PHE A 2 -11.27 -0.91 11.43
N ASN A 3 -12.24 -0.72 12.33
CA ASN A 3 -12.12 0.26 13.42
C ASN A 3 -11.18 -0.19 14.55
N ASN A 4 -10.92 -1.49 14.69
CA ASN A 4 -10.03 -2.03 15.74
C ASN A 4 -8.79 -2.72 15.14
N TYR A 5 -8.42 -2.40 13.90
CA TYR A 5 -7.28 -3.03 13.23
C TYR A 5 -5.95 -2.91 14.00
N LEU A 6 -5.79 -1.85 14.81
CA LEU A 6 -4.62 -1.65 15.68
C LEU A 6 -4.52 -2.65 16.85
N VAL A 7 -5.63 -3.32 17.21
CA VAL A 7 -5.69 -4.22 18.37
C VAL A 7 -6.24 -5.60 18.07
N ASP A 8 -6.86 -5.80 16.89
CA ASP A 8 -7.35 -7.10 16.40
C ASP A 8 -6.59 -7.52 15.14
N VAL A 9 -5.77 -8.56 15.29
CA VAL A 9 -4.96 -9.13 14.20
C VAL A 9 -5.80 -9.60 13.02
N ASN A 10 -7.03 -10.08 13.25
CA ASN A 10 -7.88 -10.54 12.15
C ASN A 10 -8.44 -9.35 11.37
N GLU A 11 -8.77 -8.26 12.07
CA GLU A 11 -9.23 -7.02 11.44
C GLU A 11 -8.09 -6.35 10.66
N TYR A 12 -6.85 -6.39 11.17
CA TYR A 12 -5.64 -5.99 10.44
C TYR A 12 -5.44 -6.81 9.15
N LEU A 13 -5.45 -8.14 9.24
CA LEU A 13 -5.27 -9.02 8.08
C LEU A 13 -6.39 -8.86 7.05
N ALA A 14 -7.62 -8.61 7.51
CA ALA A 14 -8.75 -8.33 6.64
C ALA A 14 -8.60 -6.98 5.92
N LEU A 15 -8.03 -5.98 6.57
CA LEU A 15 -7.72 -4.69 5.97
C LEU A 15 -6.66 -4.84 4.87
N GLU A 16 -5.53 -5.50 5.16
CA GLU A 16 -4.49 -5.77 4.15
C GLU A 16 -5.06 -6.53 2.95
N SER A 17 -5.80 -7.62 3.21
CA SER A 17 -6.45 -8.41 2.16
C SER A 17 -7.42 -7.56 1.33
N SER A 18 -8.18 -6.66 1.95
CA SER A 18 -9.15 -5.82 1.24
C SER A 18 -8.50 -4.86 0.23
N LEU A 19 -7.31 -4.33 0.57
CA LEU A 19 -6.54 -3.47 -0.32
C LEU A 19 -5.89 -4.29 -1.45
N GLN A 20 -5.37 -5.48 -1.14
CA GLN A 20 -4.80 -6.38 -2.14
C GLN A 20 -5.85 -6.89 -3.14
N ASP A 21 -7.00 -7.36 -2.65
CA ASP A 21 -8.11 -7.83 -3.49
C ASP A 21 -8.63 -6.72 -4.40
N PHE A 22 -8.79 -5.51 -3.86
CA PHE A 22 -9.13 -4.32 -4.64
C PHE A 22 -8.10 -4.08 -5.75
N PHE A 23 -6.81 -4.10 -5.42
CA PHE A 23 -5.74 -3.84 -6.37
C PHE A 23 -5.67 -4.93 -7.46
N PHE A 24 -5.77 -6.20 -7.10
CA PHE A 24 -5.83 -7.29 -8.09
C PHE A 24 -7.05 -7.21 -9.00
N GLY A 25 -8.15 -6.59 -8.55
CA GLY A 25 -9.32 -6.31 -9.37
C GLY A 25 -9.07 -5.29 -10.50
N ILE A 26 -8.02 -4.45 -10.41
CA ILE A 26 -7.69 -3.43 -11.41
C ILE A 26 -6.41 -3.71 -12.20
N VAL A 27 -5.54 -4.61 -11.70
CA VAL A 27 -4.29 -4.98 -12.39
C VAL A 27 -4.58 -5.63 -13.74
N LYS A 28 -3.82 -5.20 -14.75
CA LYS A 28 -3.91 -5.66 -16.14
C LYS A 28 -2.73 -6.57 -16.44
N HIS A 29 -2.97 -7.66 -17.15
CA HIS A 29 -1.93 -8.65 -17.47
C HIS A 29 -0.70 -8.03 -18.20
N GLU A 30 -0.91 -6.98 -18.99
CA GLU A 30 0.15 -6.28 -19.73
C GLU A 30 1.03 -5.36 -18.86
N SER A 31 0.66 -5.15 -17.60
CA SER A 31 1.38 -4.29 -16.65
C SER A 31 1.53 -5.02 -15.32
N PRO A 32 2.39 -6.06 -15.29
CA PRO A 32 2.54 -6.90 -14.12
C PRO A 32 3.18 -6.15 -12.95
N VAL A 33 2.77 -6.55 -11.75
CA VAL A 33 3.18 -5.96 -10.48
C VAL A 33 3.59 -7.05 -9.50
N ASP A 34 4.49 -6.72 -8.57
CA ASP A 34 4.71 -7.50 -7.35
C ASP A 34 3.87 -6.86 -6.23
N CYS A 35 3.01 -7.64 -5.57
CA CYS A 35 2.12 -7.19 -4.51
C CYS A 35 1.79 -8.37 -3.55
N PRO A 36 1.98 -8.23 -2.22
CA PRO A 36 2.67 -7.12 -1.57
C PRO A 36 4.16 -7.06 -1.97
N TYR A 37 4.72 -5.86 -2.11
CA TYR A 37 6.14 -5.68 -2.43
C TYR A 37 7.01 -5.73 -1.17
N TYR A 38 6.67 -4.95 -0.15
CA TYR A 38 7.20 -5.09 1.20
C TYR A 38 6.40 -6.18 1.93
N ASN A 39 7.07 -7.28 2.23
CA ASN A 39 6.47 -8.46 2.87
C ASN A 39 7.51 -9.12 3.78
N THR A 40 7.93 -8.38 4.79
CA THR A 40 8.95 -8.79 5.73
C THR A 40 8.37 -9.86 6.65
N THR A 41 9.12 -10.95 6.83
CA THR A 41 8.74 -12.00 7.77
C THR A 41 9.87 -12.23 8.77
N PHE A 42 9.51 -12.60 9.99
CA PHE A 42 10.46 -13.17 10.93
C PHE A 42 11.07 -14.45 10.35
N SER A 43 12.22 -14.89 10.87
CA SER A 43 12.87 -16.13 10.44
C SER A 43 12.00 -17.40 10.59
N ASN A 44 10.91 -17.31 11.36
CA ASN A 44 9.91 -18.38 11.52
C ASN A 44 8.72 -18.25 10.56
N GLY A 45 8.77 -17.31 9.60
CA GLY A 45 7.72 -17.07 8.60
C GLY A 45 6.53 -16.24 9.10
N LYS A 46 6.52 -15.78 10.35
CA LYS A 46 5.46 -14.91 10.84
C LYS A 46 5.58 -13.52 10.19
N PRO A 47 4.47 -12.92 9.68
CA PRO A 47 4.49 -11.56 9.15
C PRO A 47 5.02 -10.55 10.16
N PHE A 48 5.75 -9.55 9.66
CA PHE A 48 6.27 -8.45 10.46
C PHE A 48 5.23 -7.31 10.65
N MET A 49 3.93 -7.57 10.42
CA MET A 49 2.76 -6.72 10.74
C MET A 49 3.05 -5.21 10.63
N ASP A 50 2.94 -4.44 11.72
CA ASP A 50 3.20 -2.98 11.79
C ASP A 50 4.59 -2.53 11.25
N GLY A 51 5.51 -3.46 11.03
CA GLY A 51 6.79 -3.18 10.40
C GLY A 51 6.73 -3.08 8.87
N ASP A 52 5.67 -3.58 8.24
CA ASP A 52 5.40 -3.43 6.81
C ASP A 52 4.30 -2.39 6.56
N PRO A 53 4.28 -1.73 5.39
CA PRO A 53 3.16 -0.88 4.98
C PRO A 53 1.87 -1.71 4.83
N ILE A 54 0.72 -1.13 5.20
CA ILE A 54 -0.60 -1.81 5.06
C ILE A 54 -0.89 -2.23 3.61
N PHE A 55 -0.27 -1.55 2.64
CA PHE A 55 -0.28 -1.92 1.25
C PHE A 55 1.02 -1.50 0.59
N SER A 56 1.55 -2.34 -0.31
CA SER A 56 2.67 -1.98 -1.15
C SER A 56 2.67 -2.76 -2.46
N ALA A 57 3.10 -2.11 -3.53
CA ALA A 57 3.26 -2.77 -4.83
C ALA A 57 4.43 -2.19 -5.62
N GLN A 58 5.02 -3.00 -6.50
CA GLN A 58 6.06 -2.56 -7.44
C GLN A 58 5.65 -2.89 -8.88
N LYS A 59 5.78 -1.93 -9.79
CA LYS A 59 5.62 -2.18 -11.23
C LYS A 59 6.85 -2.88 -11.78
N LYS A 60 6.68 -4.03 -12.44
CA LYS A 60 7.82 -4.80 -12.98
C LYS A 60 8.50 -4.16 -14.19
N ASN A 61 7.82 -3.24 -14.88
CA ASN A 61 8.33 -2.63 -16.11
C ASN A 61 9.33 -1.50 -15.85
N ASN A 62 9.22 -0.77 -14.74
CA ASN A 62 10.04 0.39 -14.42
C ASN A 62 10.57 0.40 -12.98
N GLY A 63 10.19 -0.58 -12.15
CA GLY A 63 10.60 -0.71 -10.76
C GLY A 63 9.98 0.31 -9.81
N GLU A 64 9.08 1.17 -10.29
CA GLU A 64 8.37 2.15 -9.47
C GLU A 64 7.57 1.45 -8.37
N VAL A 65 7.64 1.99 -7.16
CA VAL A 65 7.03 1.42 -5.96
C VAL A 65 5.95 2.36 -5.43
N ILE A 66 4.88 1.80 -4.89
CA ILE A 66 3.94 2.49 -4.00
C ILE A 66 3.95 1.82 -2.64
N LYS A 67 3.81 2.62 -1.58
CA LYS A 67 3.46 2.11 -0.25
C LYS A 67 2.45 3.02 0.44
N VAL A 68 1.57 2.40 1.21
CA VAL A 68 0.57 3.07 2.05
C VAL A 68 0.89 2.74 3.50
N VAL A 69 1.05 3.77 4.32
CA VAL A 69 1.22 3.66 5.77
C VAL A 69 0.02 4.31 6.42
N LEU A 70 -0.58 3.60 7.39
CA LEU A 70 -1.65 4.18 8.18
C LEU A 70 -1.08 4.87 9.40
N ASP A 71 -1.53 6.09 9.63
CA ASP A 71 -1.22 6.88 10.80
C ASP A 71 -2.55 7.51 11.27
N GLU A 72 -2.97 7.15 12.48
CA GLU A 72 -4.24 7.63 13.02
C GLU A 72 -4.15 9.05 13.59
N ASP A 73 -2.93 9.57 13.80
CA ASP A 73 -2.67 10.88 14.39
C ASP A 73 -2.61 12.02 13.35
N ILE A 74 -2.83 11.71 12.06
CA ILE A 74 -2.83 12.71 10.98
C ILE A 74 -4.25 13.12 10.56
N ASP A 75 -4.42 14.43 10.37
CA ASP A 75 -5.70 15.03 9.98
C ASP A 75 -6.00 14.95 8.46
N SER A 76 -4.98 14.67 7.64
CA SER A 76 -5.10 14.69 6.18
C SER A 76 -4.09 13.75 5.53
N ILE A 77 -4.41 13.30 4.31
CA ILE A 77 -3.51 12.44 3.53
C ILE A 77 -2.24 13.22 3.18
N GLY A 78 -1.09 12.67 3.55
CA GLY A 78 0.23 13.12 3.12
C GLY A 78 0.74 12.25 1.97
N GLU A 79 1.30 12.89 0.95
CA GLU A 79 1.92 12.23 -0.19
C GLU A 79 3.30 12.81 -0.44
N PHE A 80 4.26 11.93 -0.73
CA PHE A 80 5.58 12.37 -1.18
C PHE A 80 6.26 11.28 -2.00
N ASP A 81 7.09 11.74 -2.93
CA ASP A 81 7.95 10.88 -3.72
C ASP A 81 9.35 10.84 -3.12
N ASN A 82 9.98 9.68 -3.19
CA ASN A 82 11.38 9.48 -2.81
C ASN A 82 12.03 8.48 -3.79
N GLU A 83 13.26 8.09 -3.52
CA GLU A 83 14.00 7.10 -4.28
C GLU A 83 14.56 6.02 -3.34
N VAL A 84 14.40 4.75 -3.71
CA VAL A 84 15.00 3.61 -3.01
C VAL A 84 15.67 2.74 -4.05
N ASP A 85 16.96 2.45 -3.87
CA ASP A 85 17.79 1.65 -4.78
C ASP A 85 17.73 2.11 -6.25
N GLY A 86 17.60 3.42 -6.49
CA GLY A 86 17.51 4.01 -7.82
C GLY A 86 16.12 3.95 -8.46
N PHE A 87 15.11 3.46 -7.74
CA PHE A 87 13.72 3.39 -8.20
C PHE A 87 12.85 4.41 -7.47
N PRO A 88 11.93 5.11 -8.18
CA PRO A 88 10.98 6.00 -7.55
C PRO A 88 10.05 5.24 -6.61
N ILE A 89 9.81 5.79 -5.42
CA ILE A 89 8.80 5.31 -4.49
C ILE A 89 7.80 6.44 -4.20
N HIS A 90 6.53 6.14 -4.41
CA HIS A 90 5.41 6.98 -4.01
C HIS A 90 4.91 6.53 -2.63
N VAL A 91 4.88 7.45 -1.66
CA VAL A 91 4.46 7.16 -0.28
C VAL A 91 3.18 7.90 0.02
N ILE A 92 2.17 7.14 0.46
CA ILE A 92 0.90 7.66 0.97
C ILE A 92 0.88 7.41 2.48
N VAL A 93 0.66 8.46 3.26
CA VAL A 93 0.42 8.38 4.70
C VAL A 93 -1.00 8.89 4.95
N ALA A 94 -1.86 8.06 5.53
CA ALA A 94 -3.28 8.39 5.67
C ALA A 94 -3.90 7.76 6.92
N ASN A 95 -4.96 8.39 7.43
CA ASN A 95 -5.85 7.77 8.43
C ASN A 95 -6.76 6.72 7.76
N ILE A 96 -7.16 5.66 8.48
CA ILE A 96 -8.06 4.61 7.93
C ILE A 96 -9.38 5.17 7.38
N SER A 97 -9.87 6.28 7.93
CA SER A 97 -11.08 6.96 7.44
C SER A 97 -10.97 7.42 5.99
N ALA A 98 -9.75 7.56 5.46
CA ALA A 98 -9.46 7.93 4.08
C ALA A 98 -9.32 6.73 3.12
N LEU A 99 -9.79 5.53 3.51
CA LEU A 99 -9.62 4.29 2.72
C LEU A 99 -10.04 4.39 1.25
N GLU A 100 -11.15 5.05 0.96
CA GLU A 100 -11.60 5.23 -0.42
C GLU A 100 -10.68 6.17 -1.21
N SER A 101 -10.19 7.24 -0.60
CA SER A 101 -9.19 8.12 -1.21
C SER A 101 -7.82 7.43 -1.39
N ILE A 102 -7.44 6.53 -0.48
CA ILE A 102 -6.26 5.67 -0.66
C ILE A 102 -6.41 4.81 -1.92
N LYS A 103 -7.57 4.17 -2.11
CA LYS A 103 -7.86 3.36 -3.30
C LYS A 103 -7.80 4.17 -4.60
N GLU A 104 -8.35 5.37 -4.61
CA GLU A 104 -8.26 6.30 -5.77
C GLU A 104 -6.80 6.63 -6.11
N LYS A 105 -5.96 6.87 -5.10
CA LYS A 105 -4.54 7.16 -5.29
C LYS A 105 -3.76 5.94 -5.78
N ILE A 106 -4.08 4.74 -5.30
CA ILE A 106 -3.52 3.49 -5.81
C ILE A 106 -3.84 3.32 -7.30
N ILE A 107 -5.09 3.58 -7.71
CA ILE A 107 -5.49 3.54 -9.13
C ILE A 107 -4.66 4.56 -9.93
N PHE A 108 -4.63 5.81 -9.47
CA PHE A 108 -3.93 6.89 -10.15
C PHE A 108 -2.45 6.58 -10.37
N TRP A 109 -1.77 6.08 -9.33
CA TRP A 109 -0.40 5.62 -9.41
C TRP A 109 -0.23 4.49 -10.43
N TYR A 110 -1.11 3.47 -10.39
CA TYR A 110 -1.02 2.31 -11.27
C TYR A 110 -1.23 2.68 -12.75
N GLU A 111 -2.19 3.55 -13.05
CA GLU A 111 -2.50 4.03 -14.40
C GLU A 111 -1.45 5.00 -14.97
N GLY A 112 -0.46 5.40 -14.17
CA GLY A 112 0.61 6.30 -14.59
C GLY A 112 0.20 7.78 -14.56
N GLY A 113 -0.81 8.12 -13.76
CA GLY A 113 -1.10 9.50 -13.41
C GLY A 113 0.11 10.13 -12.72
N ARG A 114 0.68 11.17 -13.32
CA ARG A 114 1.62 12.05 -12.63
C ARG A 114 0.80 13.14 -11.95
N SER A 115 0.89 13.25 -10.63
CA SER A 115 0.40 14.45 -9.94
C SER A 115 1.11 15.66 -10.56
N VAL A 116 0.31 16.59 -11.06
CA VAL A 116 0.73 17.81 -11.76
C VAL A 116 1.27 18.84 -10.79
#